data_AF-A0A1N6L156-F1
#
_entry.id   AF-A0A1N6L156-F1
#
_cell.length_a   1.000
_cell.length_b   1.000
_cell.length_c   1.000
_cell.angle_alpha   90.00
_cell.angle_beta   90.00
_cell.angle_gamma   90.00
#
_symmetry.space_group_name_H-M   'P 1'
#
loop_
_entity.id
_entity.type
_entity.pdbx_description
1 polymer ?
#
loop_
_entity_poly.entity_id
_entity_poly.type
_entity_poly.pdbx_seq_one_letter_code
_entity_poly.pdbx_strand_id
1 'polypeptide(L)'
;MHLDMDGRLPRAIFGVMLMCVLSFSLTAFAQETISSQKSLEVALENAVMCKTEAIGIFSGGEFDGGPDDPQKPLEALGVKMVSQDKHGGMRYLLPPGVKVFGYEASEVGYFDSSTTLFFVILRADSNQLAAINKKLKLNPVPRGNPDGYGYFEDFDASYIRKLGSGKEQFPYTIFSAVGHNNGGGHVIIGCQNLAW
;
A
#
# COMPACT_ATOMS: atom_id res chain seq x y z
N MET A 1 63.70 -18.13 44.48
CA MET A 1 63.89 -16.82 43.83
C MET A 1 62.89 -16.75 42.69
N HIS A 2 61.85 -15.93 42.85
CA HIS A 2 61.64 -14.65 42.11
C HIS A 2 61.16 -14.91 40.67
N LEU A 3 59.87 -14.62 40.38
CA LEU A 3 59.37 -13.39 39.70
C LEU A 3 59.79 -13.37 38.22
N ASP A 4 58.99 -13.04 37.22
CA ASP A 4 57.60 -12.60 37.09
C ASP A 4 57.22 -12.68 35.58
N MET A 5 55.95 -12.42 35.31
CA MET A 5 55.25 -12.06 34.07
C MET A 5 56.04 -11.70 32.78
N ASP A 6 55.52 -12.12 31.61
CA ASP A 6 54.94 -11.17 30.63
C ASP A 6 54.27 -11.82 29.40
N GLY A 7 53.13 -11.26 28.97
CA GLY A 7 52.82 -11.10 27.54
C GLY A 7 51.60 -11.81 26.90
N ARG A 8 50.40 -11.20 27.03
CA ARG A 8 49.35 -10.96 25.98
C ARG A 8 48.74 -12.11 25.12
N LEU A 9 47.41 -12.31 25.31
CA LEU A 9 46.26 -12.30 24.35
C LEU A 9 46.21 -13.23 23.08
N PRO A 10 45.04 -13.63 22.51
CA PRO A 10 43.66 -13.82 23.02
C PRO A 10 43.13 -15.27 22.86
N ARG A 11 42.10 -15.62 23.64
CA ARG A 11 41.22 -16.77 23.38
C ARG A 11 40.27 -16.45 22.23
N ALA A 12 40.28 -17.27 21.18
CA ALA A 12 39.23 -17.32 20.17
C ALA A 12 38.94 -18.78 19.85
N ILE A 13 37.88 -19.35 20.43
CA ILE A 13 37.19 -20.49 19.83
C ILE A 13 35.71 -20.13 19.79
N PHE A 14 35.27 -19.99 18.55
CA PHE A 14 33.92 -19.65 18.10
C PHE A 14 32.89 -20.60 18.71
N GLY A 15 32.03 -20.07 19.57
CA GLY A 15 30.71 -20.62 19.83
C GLY A 15 29.80 -20.20 18.67
N VAL A 16 29.46 -21.14 17.80
CA VAL A 16 28.51 -20.95 16.71
C VAL A 16 27.11 -20.78 17.33
N MET A 17 26.73 -19.53 17.62
CA MET A 17 25.32 -19.18 17.81
C MET A 17 24.67 -19.20 16.44
N LEU A 18 23.80 -20.19 16.23
CA LEU A 18 22.81 -20.22 15.18
C LEU A 18 21.79 -19.10 15.46
N MET A 19 22.14 -17.86 15.15
CA MET A 19 21.16 -16.78 15.09
C MET A 19 20.26 -17.05 13.89
N CYS A 20 19.02 -17.43 14.18
CA CYS A 20 17.89 -17.18 13.28
C CYS A 20 17.80 -15.66 13.06
N VAL A 21 18.62 -15.15 12.15
CA VAL A 21 18.39 -13.86 11.52
C VAL A 21 17.07 -14.03 10.79
N LEU A 22 16.03 -13.41 11.34
CA LEU A 22 14.81 -13.07 10.61
C LEU A 22 15.26 -12.43 9.31
N SER A 23 15.28 -13.25 8.25
CA SER A 23 15.32 -12.76 6.88
C SER A 23 14.06 -11.93 6.74
N PHE A 24 14.18 -10.61 6.91
CA PHE A 24 13.33 -9.70 6.21
C PHE A 24 13.58 -10.02 4.74
N SER A 25 12.75 -10.91 4.19
CA SER A 25 12.61 -11.06 2.77
C SER A 25 12.13 -9.71 2.26
N LEU A 26 13.07 -8.82 1.98
CA LEU A 26 12.98 -7.93 0.84
C LEU A 26 12.91 -8.87 -0.35
N THR A 27 11.73 -9.46 -0.58
CA THR A 27 11.37 -9.91 -1.91
C THR A 27 11.45 -8.64 -2.72
N ALA A 28 12.56 -8.45 -3.43
CA ALA A 28 12.55 -7.68 -4.64
C ALA A 28 11.30 -8.16 -5.38
N PHE A 29 10.32 -7.28 -5.55
CA PHE A 29 9.15 -7.53 -6.37
C PHE A 29 9.67 -7.66 -7.80
N ALA A 30 10.29 -8.81 -8.11
CA ALA A 30 10.31 -9.33 -9.46
C ALA A 30 8.83 -9.45 -9.77
N GLN A 31 8.35 -8.58 -10.65
CA GLN A 31 6.99 -8.44 -11.19
C GLN A 31 6.28 -9.79 -11.16
N GLU A 32 5.71 -10.15 -10.00
CA GLU A 32 5.06 -11.44 -9.83
C GLU A 32 3.79 -11.29 -10.64
N THR A 33 3.76 -11.92 -11.80
CA THR A 33 2.63 -11.90 -12.70
C THR A 33 1.38 -12.23 -11.87
N ILE A 34 0.43 -11.29 -11.83
CA ILE A 34 -0.81 -11.46 -11.06
C ILE A 34 -1.59 -12.63 -11.63
N SER A 35 -1.35 -13.82 -11.08
CA SER A 35 -1.84 -15.10 -11.60
C SER A 35 -2.91 -15.74 -10.72
N SER A 36 -3.21 -15.14 -9.56
CA SER A 36 -4.18 -15.67 -8.61
C SER A 36 -4.87 -14.54 -7.86
N GLN A 37 -6.01 -14.87 -7.25
CA GLN A 37 -6.66 -13.95 -6.32
C GLN A 37 -5.70 -13.51 -5.21
N LYS A 38 -4.85 -14.42 -4.69
CA LYS A 38 -3.97 -14.08 -3.58
C LYS A 38 -2.86 -13.10 -3.97
N SER A 39 -2.27 -13.25 -5.15
CA SER A 39 -1.28 -12.31 -5.66
C SER A 39 -1.91 -10.95 -6.00
N LEU A 40 -3.17 -10.92 -6.45
CA LEU A 40 -3.93 -9.68 -6.61
C LEU A 40 -4.14 -8.96 -5.26
N GLU A 41 -4.56 -9.67 -4.22
CA GLU A 41 -4.70 -9.10 -2.87
C GLU A 41 -3.38 -8.49 -2.37
N VAL A 42 -2.27 -9.20 -2.57
CA VAL A 42 -0.93 -8.72 -2.20
C VAL A 42 -0.55 -7.49 -3.02
N ALA A 43 -0.79 -7.47 -4.33
CA ALA A 43 -0.53 -6.31 -5.17
C ALA A 43 -1.32 -5.07 -4.69
N LEU A 44 -2.61 -5.24 -4.39
CA LEU A 44 -3.46 -4.16 -3.85
C LEU A 44 -2.94 -3.65 -2.49
N GLU A 45 -2.60 -4.54 -1.57
CA GLU A 45 -2.02 -4.15 -0.27
C GLU A 45 -0.71 -3.37 -0.44
N ASN A 46 0.17 -3.81 -1.34
CA ASN A 46 1.43 -3.13 -1.61
C ASN A 46 1.23 -1.76 -2.28
N ALA A 47 0.27 -1.66 -3.21
CA ALA A 47 -0.07 -0.40 -3.85
C ALA A 47 -0.64 0.60 -2.83
N VAL A 48 -1.55 0.17 -1.93
CA VAL A 48 -2.00 1.02 -0.80
C VAL A 48 -0.84 1.49 0.07
N MET A 49 0.19 0.65 0.24
CA MET A 49 1.40 0.96 1.01
C MET A 49 2.44 1.78 0.21
N CYS A 50 2.03 2.45 -0.86
CA CYS A 50 2.87 3.31 -1.69
C CYS A 50 4.01 2.61 -2.44
N LYS A 51 3.93 1.30 -2.71
CA LYS A 51 4.96 0.62 -3.52
C LYS A 51 4.74 0.89 -5.00
N THR A 52 5.61 1.69 -5.61
CA THR A 52 5.48 2.17 -6.99
C THR A 52 5.30 1.04 -8.00
N GLU A 53 6.03 -0.07 -7.84
CA GLU A 53 5.93 -1.24 -8.71
C GLU A 53 4.54 -1.88 -8.67
N ALA A 54 3.85 -1.86 -7.52
CA ALA A 54 2.51 -2.39 -7.39
C ALA A 54 1.44 -1.41 -7.89
N ILE A 55 1.71 -0.10 -7.81
CA ILE A 55 0.84 0.95 -8.37
C ILE A 55 0.87 0.88 -9.91
N GLY A 56 2.05 0.65 -10.51
CA GLY A 56 2.26 0.56 -11.96
C GLY A 56 1.29 -0.40 -12.65
N ILE A 57 1.03 -1.55 -12.02
CA ILE A 57 0.08 -2.58 -12.45
C ILE A 57 -1.31 -2.01 -12.79
N PHE A 58 -1.78 -1.00 -12.05
CA PHE A 58 -3.12 -0.44 -12.20
C PHE A 58 -3.16 0.86 -13.00
N SER A 59 -2.00 1.40 -13.36
CA SER A 59 -1.87 2.72 -14.00
C SER A 59 -2.33 2.77 -15.45
N GLY A 60 -2.50 1.63 -16.12
CA GLY A 60 -2.84 1.55 -17.54
C GLY A 60 -1.71 1.97 -18.50
N GLY A 61 -0.65 2.62 -18.00
CA GLY A 61 0.53 2.98 -18.80
C GLY A 61 1.34 1.77 -19.28
N GLU A 62 1.19 0.62 -18.61
CA GLU A 62 1.77 -0.67 -19.00
C GLU A 62 0.82 -1.52 -19.86
N PHE A 63 -0.36 -1.02 -20.24
CA PHE A 63 -1.34 -1.77 -21.05
C PHE A 63 -1.04 -1.59 -22.54
N ASP A 64 0.18 -1.92 -22.95
CA ASP A 64 0.68 -1.75 -24.31
C ASP A 64 0.49 -3.01 -25.19
N GLY A 65 -0.14 -4.06 -24.65
CA GLY A 65 -0.30 -5.36 -25.31
C GLY A 65 0.96 -6.22 -25.30
N GLY A 66 2.03 -5.78 -24.65
CA GLY A 66 3.30 -6.48 -24.51
C GLY A 66 3.23 -7.73 -23.62
N PRO A 67 4.33 -8.49 -23.53
CA PRO A 67 4.39 -9.69 -22.70
C PRO A 67 4.23 -9.40 -21.19
N ASP A 68 4.54 -8.17 -20.77
CA ASP A 68 4.46 -7.72 -19.38
C ASP A 68 3.16 -6.93 -19.09
N ASP A 69 2.26 -6.83 -20.07
CA ASP A 69 0.97 -6.15 -19.93
C ASP A 69 0.09 -6.87 -18.89
N PRO A 70 -0.23 -6.22 -17.75
CA PRO A 70 -1.01 -6.83 -16.68
C PRO A 70 -2.52 -6.89 -16.97
N GLN A 71 -3.02 -6.32 -18.08
CA GLN A 71 -4.45 -6.32 -18.43
C GLN A 71 -5.03 -7.73 -18.53
N LYS A 72 -4.42 -8.61 -19.33
CA LYS A 72 -4.92 -9.99 -19.52
C LYS A 72 -4.94 -10.78 -18.20
N PRO A 73 -3.87 -10.77 -17.38
CA PRO A 73 -3.90 -11.37 -16.05
C PRO A 73 -5.00 -10.83 -15.14
N LEU A 74 -5.22 -9.51 -15.12
CA LEU A 74 -6.29 -8.89 -14.32
C LEU A 74 -7.69 -9.33 -14.80
N GLU A 75 -7.94 -9.32 -16.10
CA GLU A 75 -9.21 -9.76 -16.69
C GLU A 75 -9.46 -11.25 -16.44
N ALA A 76 -8.44 -12.10 -16.51
CA ALA A 76 -8.53 -13.52 -16.22
C ALA A 76 -8.94 -13.80 -14.75
N LEU A 77 -8.61 -12.88 -13.86
CA LEU A 77 -9.04 -12.92 -12.45
C LEU A 77 -10.42 -12.31 -12.23
N GLY A 78 -11.06 -11.77 -13.26
CA GLY A 78 -12.39 -11.15 -13.18
C GLY A 78 -12.37 -9.69 -12.75
N VAL A 79 -11.21 -9.03 -12.76
CA VAL A 79 -11.10 -7.58 -12.61
C VAL A 79 -11.62 -6.93 -13.90
N LYS A 80 -12.50 -5.93 -13.76
CA LYS A 80 -13.14 -5.26 -14.90
C LYS A 80 -12.87 -3.78 -14.88
N MET A 81 -12.23 -3.26 -15.93
CA MET A 81 -12.12 -1.81 -16.10
C MET A 81 -13.51 -1.21 -16.33
N VAL A 82 -13.88 -0.20 -15.54
CA VAL A 82 -15.19 0.47 -15.62
C VAL A 82 -15.11 1.90 -16.10
N SER A 83 -13.97 2.54 -15.91
CA SER A 83 -13.72 3.85 -16.50
C SER A 83 -12.24 4.05 -16.77
N GLN A 84 -11.96 4.66 -17.91
CA GLN A 84 -10.69 5.30 -18.22
C GLN A 84 -11.01 6.74 -18.59
N ASP A 85 -10.50 7.70 -17.83
CA ASP A 85 -10.67 9.12 -18.15
C ASP A 85 -9.61 9.58 -19.16
N LYS A 86 -9.85 10.75 -19.75
CA LYS A 86 -8.95 11.34 -20.77
C LYS A 86 -7.64 11.88 -20.19
N HIS A 87 -7.53 11.91 -18.87
CA HIS A 87 -6.39 12.38 -18.09
C HIS A 87 -5.58 11.22 -17.47
N GLY A 88 -5.84 9.98 -17.89
CA GLY A 88 -5.10 8.79 -17.44
C GLY A 88 -5.62 8.16 -16.15
N GLY A 89 -6.76 8.62 -15.62
CA GLY A 89 -7.42 7.99 -14.49
C GLY A 89 -8.09 6.67 -14.90
N MET A 90 -7.85 5.63 -14.12
CA MET A 90 -8.33 4.27 -14.33
C MET A 90 -9.15 3.82 -13.12
N ARG A 91 -10.31 3.20 -13.35
CA ARG A 91 -11.08 2.52 -12.29
C ARG A 91 -11.43 1.10 -12.71
N TYR A 92 -11.34 0.20 -11.74
CA TYR A 92 -11.64 -1.21 -11.93
C TYR A 92 -12.57 -1.70 -10.84
N LEU A 93 -13.55 -2.51 -11.24
CA LEU A 93 -14.31 -3.36 -10.32
C LEU A 93 -13.51 -4.61 -10.01
N LEU A 94 -13.43 -4.93 -8.72
CA LEU A 94 -12.82 -6.16 -8.23
C LEU A 94 -13.87 -7.27 -8.15
N PRO A 95 -13.49 -8.53 -8.46
CA PRO A 95 -14.39 -9.66 -8.30
C PRO A 95 -14.71 -9.91 -6.81
N PRO A 96 -15.87 -10.52 -6.48
CA PRO A 96 -16.22 -10.84 -5.10
C PRO A 96 -15.15 -11.68 -4.40
N GLY A 97 -14.98 -11.45 -3.09
CA GLY A 97 -14.08 -12.24 -2.26
C GLY A 97 -12.62 -11.77 -2.22
N VAL A 98 -12.20 -10.83 -3.08
CA VAL A 98 -10.88 -10.17 -3.00
C VAL A 98 -10.80 -9.37 -1.70
N LYS A 99 -9.74 -9.60 -0.91
CA LYS A 99 -9.53 -8.90 0.36
C LYS A 99 -8.27 -8.06 0.39
N VAL A 100 -8.39 -6.84 0.92
CA VAL A 100 -7.25 -5.95 1.18
C VAL A 100 -7.22 -5.66 2.67
N PHE A 101 -6.12 -6.01 3.33
CA PHE A 101 -5.98 -6.02 4.78
C PHE A 101 -7.11 -6.80 5.48
N GLY A 102 -7.62 -7.85 4.84
CA GLY A 102 -8.69 -8.71 5.36
C GLY A 102 -10.12 -8.16 5.23
N TYR A 103 -10.30 -7.01 4.58
CA TYR A 103 -11.62 -6.46 4.26
C TYR A 103 -11.93 -6.67 2.78
N GLU A 104 -13.18 -6.99 2.45
CA GLU A 104 -13.57 -7.19 1.05
C GLU A 104 -13.42 -5.87 0.29
N ALA A 105 -12.68 -5.92 -0.82
CA ALA A 105 -12.47 -4.80 -1.71
C ALA A 105 -13.44 -4.91 -2.90
N SER A 106 -13.94 -3.76 -3.33
CA SER A 106 -14.97 -3.68 -4.39
C SER A 106 -14.49 -2.93 -5.61
N GLU A 107 -13.67 -1.92 -5.42
CA GLU A 107 -13.11 -1.10 -6.48
C GLU A 107 -11.67 -0.73 -6.17
N VAL A 108 -10.90 -0.55 -7.23
CA VAL A 108 -9.58 0.07 -7.20
C VAL A 108 -9.55 1.18 -8.23
N GLY A 109 -8.91 2.29 -7.89
CA GLY A 109 -8.72 3.39 -8.82
C GLY A 109 -7.31 3.95 -8.75
N TYR A 110 -6.90 4.49 -9.88
CA TYR A 110 -5.63 5.15 -10.11
C TYR A 110 -5.90 6.46 -10.85
N PHE A 111 -5.22 7.54 -10.46
CA PHE A 111 -5.32 8.84 -11.11
C PHE A 111 -3.92 9.43 -11.26
N ASP A 112 -3.59 9.91 -12.46
CA ASP A 112 -2.32 10.56 -12.77
C ASP A 112 -2.53 11.98 -13.29
N SER A 113 -3.24 12.80 -12.51
CA SER A 113 -3.45 14.22 -12.81
C SER A 113 -2.58 15.07 -11.89
N SER A 114 -1.30 15.25 -12.25
CA SER A 114 -0.26 16.00 -11.49
C SER A 114 0.13 15.46 -10.11
N THR A 115 -0.73 14.64 -9.50
CA THR A 115 -0.50 13.93 -8.24
C THR A 115 -0.92 12.49 -8.46
N THR A 116 0.04 11.56 -8.42
CA THR A 116 -0.30 10.14 -8.54
C THR A 116 -1.12 9.72 -7.32
N LEU A 117 -2.29 9.16 -7.55
CA LEU A 117 -3.25 8.79 -6.52
C LEU A 117 -3.78 7.40 -6.80
N PHE A 118 -3.59 6.50 -5.84
CA PHE A 118 -4.09 5.13 -5.90
C PHE A 118 -4.96 4.87 -4.69
N PHE A 119 -6.12 4.23 -4.87
CA PHE A 119 -7.02 3.90 -3.78
C PHE A 119 -7.80 2.62 -4.04
N VAL A 120 -8.27 2.04 -2.94
CA VAL A 120 -9.14 0.86 -2.90
C VAL A 120 -10.36 1.20 -2.05
N ILE A 121 -11.54 0.86 -2.56
CA ILE A 121 -12.81 0.95 -1.83
C ILE A 121 -13.09 -0.39 -1.15
N LEU A 122 -13.13 -0.36 0.18
CA LEU A 122 -13.48 -1.49 1.03
C LEU A 122 -14.96 -1.47 1.38
N ARG A 123 -15.58 -2.64 1.34
CA ARG A 123 -16.90 -2.90 1.94
C ARG A 123 -16.78 -2.95 3.46
N ALA A 124 -16.63 -1.77 4.07
CA ALA A 124 -16.44 -1.59 5.49
C ALA A 124 -17.11 -0.31 5.97
N ASP A 125 -17.68 -0.31 7.18
CA ASP A 125 -18.31 0.87 7.75
C ASP A 125 -17.33 1.76 8.55
N SER A 126 -17.81 2.93 8.99
CA SER A 126 -17.00 3.88 9.75
C SER A 126 -16.48 3.34 11.09
N ASN A 127 -17.15 2.36 11.71
CA ASN A 127 -16.71 1.77 12.97
C ASN A 127 -15.45 0.90 12.77
N GLN A 128 -15.24 0.39 11.56
CA GLN A 128 -14.07 -0.42 11.21
C GLN A 128 -12.84 0.42 10.87
N LEU A 129 -12.99 1.72 10.64
CA LEU A 129 -11.90 2.63 10.28
C LEU A 129 -10.75 2.60 11.30
N ALA A 130 -11.04 2.55 12.61
CA ALA A 130 -10.01 2.50 13.64
C ALA A 130 -9.12 1.23 13.53
N ALA A 131 -9.73 0.08 13.23
CA ALA A 131 -9.01 -1.17 13.04
C ALA A 131 -8.20 -1.16 11.73
N ILE A 132 -8.74 -0.57 10.67
CA ILE A 132 -8.05 -0.36 9.39
C ILE A 132 -6.83 0.54 9.59
N ASN A 133 -6.98 1.67 10.28
CA ASN A 133 -5.90 2.60 10.59
C ASN A 133 -4.77 1.93 11.37
N LYS A 134 -5.10 1.00 12.27
CA LYS A 134 -4.12 0.19 13.00
C LYS A 134 -3.35 -0.75 12.06
N LYS A 135 -4.02 -1.42 11.13
CA LYS A 135 -3.38 -2.32 10.15
C LYS A 135 -2.44 -1.55 9.22
N LEU A 136 -2.86 -0.36 8.77
CA LEU A 136 -2.06 0.57 7.97
C LEU A 136 -0.96 1.29 8.77
N LYS A 137 -0.85 1.04 10.07
CA LYS A 137 0.10 1.70 10.99
C LYS A 137 0.02 3.24 10.91
N LEU A 138 -1.19 3.78 10.71
CA LEU A 138 -1.36 5.23 10.62
C LEU A 138 -1.21 5.84 12.02
N ASN A 139 -0.49 6.97 12.16
CA ASN A 139 -0.35 7.70 13.43
C ASN A 139 -1.59 8.55 13.75
N PRO A 140 -2.07 8.60 15.01
CA PRO A 140 -3.16 9.47 15.47
C PRO A 140 -3.08 10.89 14.88
N VAL A 141 -4.19 11.44 14.37
CA VAL A 141 -4.21 12.86 13.98
C VAL A 141 -4.16 13.68 15.26
N PRO A 142 -3.20 14.61 15.44
CA PRO A 142 -3.16 15.46 16.61
C PRO A 142 -4.46 16.26 16.73
N ARG A 143 -5.02 16.35 17.95
CA ARG A 143 -6.21 17.19 18.19
C ARG A 143 -5.92 18.63 17.77
N GLY A 144 -6.81 19.21 16.98
CA GLY A 144 -6.68 20.60 16.52
C GLY A 144 -5.76 20.80 15.31
N ASN A 145 -5.33 19.74 14.63
CA ASN A 145 -4.63 19.87 13.35
C ASN A 145 -5.65 19.82 12.18
N PRO A 146 -6.01 20.97 11.57
CA PRO A 146 -6.92 21.01 10.42
C PRO A 146 -6.30 20.37 9.16
N ASP A 147 -4.97 20.34 9.06
CA ASP A 147 -4.24 19.78 7.91
C ASP A 147 -4.21 18.24 7.94
N GLY A 148 -4.59 17.63 9.08
CA GLY A 148 -4.67 16.18 9.25
C GLY A 148 -5.86 15.52 8.57
N TYR A 149 -6.81 16.32 8.06
CA TYR A 149 -8.02 15.87 7.38
C TYR A 149 -8.23 16.67 6.09
N GLY A 150 -8.17 15.99 4.93
CA GLY A 150 -8.54 16.56 3.63
C GLY A 150 -9.89 16.05 3.11
N TYR A 151 -10.40 16.72 2.08
CA TYR A 151 -11.49 16.24 1.22
C TYR A 151 -10.93 15.98 -0.18
N PHE A 152 -11.40 14.92 -0.82
CA PHE A 152 -11.07 14.62 -2.22
C PHE A 152 -12.39 14.45 -2.97
N GLU A 153 -12.67 15.41 -3.85
CA GLU A 153 -13.89 15.45 -4.68
C GLU A 153 -14.04 14.19 -5.53
N ASP A 154 -12.93 13.60 -5.98
CA ASP A 154 -12.93 12.42 -6.85
C ASP A 154 -13.54 11.15 -6.23
N PHE A 155 -13.72 11.11 -4.90
CA PHE A 155 -14.22 9.93 -4.18
C PHE A 155 -15.40 10.18 -3.24
N ASP A 156 -15.92 11.40 -3.19
CA ASP A 156 -16.93 11.85 -2.20
C ASP A 156 -16.63 11.35 -0.76
N ALA A 157 -15.39 11.57 -0.33
CA ALA A 157 -14.85 11.01 0.89
C ALA A 157 -14.41 12.08 1.88
N SER A 158 -14.92 11.96 3.11
CA SER A 158 -14.52 12.78 4.25
C SER A 158 -13.48 12.03 5.12
N TYR A 159 -12.72 12.76 5.93
CA TYR A 159 -11.80 12.23 6.94
C TYR A 159 -10.51 11.58 6.43
N ILE A 160 -9.88 12.15 5.40
CA ILE A 160 -8.61 11.64 4.87
C ILE A 160 -7.45 11.95 5.80
N ARG A 161 -6.95 10.91 6.47
CA ARG A 161 -5.78 11.00 7.35
C ARG A 161 -4.50 10.93 6.53
N LYS A 162 -3.81 12.07 6.38
CA LYS A 162 -2.49 12.15 5.73
C LYS A 162 -1.37 11.90 6.74
N LEU A 163 -0.43 11.01 6.43
CA LEU A 163 0.89 10.98 7.08
C LEU A 163 1.93 11.70 6.21
N GLY A 164 2.44 12.83 6.71
CA GLY A 164 3.76 13.33 6.36
C GLY A 164 4.80 12.65 7.25
N SER A 165 5.89 12.17 6.66
CA SER A 165 7.01 11.56 7.37
C SER A 165 7.70 12.58 8.26
N GLY A 166 7.88 12.22 9.53
CA GLY A 166 8.95 12.82 10.31
C GLY A 166 10.29 12.50 9.63
N LYS A 167 10.95 13.53 9.10
CA LYS A 167 12.38 13.58 8.75
C LYS A 167 12.93 12.69 7.62
N GLU A 168 12.12 11.97 6.83
CA GLU A 168 12.64 11.28 5.64
C GLU A 168 11.85 11.60 4.37
N GLN A 169 12.57 11.95 3.30
CA GLN A 169 12.16 12.40 1.98
C GLN A 169 11.37 11.36 1.17
N PHE A 170 10.24 10.84 1.68
CA PHE A 170 9.34 10.03 0.87
C PHE A 170 8.17 10.91 0.41
N PRO A 171 7.95 11.08 -0.91
CA PRO A 171 6.90 11.96 -1.42
C PRO A 171 5.52 11.28 -1.37
N TYR A 172 5.43 10.07 -0.81
CA TYR A 172 4.20 9.29 -0.77
C TYR A 172 3.56 9.29 0.62
N THR A 173 2.24 9.48 0.65
CA THR A 173 1.43 9.46 1.86
C THR A 173 0.37 8.36 1.77
N ILE A 174 0.36 7.45 2.75
CA ILE A 174 -0.76 6.49 2.94
C ILE A 174 -1.92 7.23 3.60
N PHE A 175 -3.14 6.96 3.16
CA PHE A 175 -4.36 7.53 3.73
C PHE A 175 -5.48 6.51 3.93
N SER A 176 -6.48 6.95 4.69
CA SER A 176 -7.76 6.26 4.88
C SER A 176 -8.88 7.29 5.01
N ALA A 177 -10.09 6.98 4.58
CA ALA A 177 -11.24 7.87 4.56
C ALA A 177 -12.57 7.11 4.73
N VAL A 178 -13.65 7.85 5.02
CA VAL A 178 -15.02 7.31 4.96
C VAL A 178 -15.75 8.00 3.81
N GLY A 179 -16.19 7.20 2.84
CA GLY A 179 -17.02 7.68 1.74
C GLY A 179 -18.51 7.51 2.05
N HIS A 180 -19.33 8.41 1.52
CA HIS A 180 -20.77 8.47 1.78
C HIS A 180 -21.55 8.34 0.47
N ASN A 181 -21.82 7.11 0.00
CA ASN A 181 -22.70 6.89 -1.15
C ASN A 181 -24.01 6.21 -0.72
N ASN A 182 -25.15 6.76 -1.17
CA ASN A 182 -26.49 6.13 -1.18
C ASN A 182 -26.84 5.25 0.04
N GLY A 183 -26.59 5.74 1.25
CA GLY A 183 -27.04 5.10 2.50
C GLY A 183 -26.15 4.00 3.07
N GLY A 184 -25.00 3.69 2.46
CA GLY A 184 -24.00 2.75 3.00
C GLY A 184 -22.62 3.41 3.12
N GLY A 185 -22.11 3.54 4.34
CA GLY A 185 -20.73 3.99 4.57
C GLY A 185 -19.74 2.96 4.02
N HIS A 186 -18.73 3.43 3.28
CA HIS A 186 -17.60 2.61 2.85
C HIS A 186 -16.28 3.22 3.32
N VAL A 187 -15.22 2.41 3.41
CA VAL A 187 -13.88 2.90 3.75
C VAL A 187 -13.03 2.92 2.50
N ILE A 188 -12.32 4.04 2.31
CA ILE A 188 -11.33 4.19 1.24
C ILE A 188 -9.95 4.13 1.89
N ILE A 189 -9.03 3.39 1.29
CA ILE A 189 -7.62 3.37 1.68
C ILE A 189 -6.76 3.55 0.44
N GLY A 190 -5.58 4.14 0.58
CA GLY A 190 -4.76 4.40 -0.60
C GLY A 190 -3.45 5.08 -0.31
N CYS A 191 -2.78 5.45 -1.38
CA CYS A 191 -1.58 6.27 -1.36
C CYS A 191 -1.67 7.43 -2.35
N GLN A 192 -1.02 8.53 -2.00
CA GLN A 192 -0.86 9.70 -2.87
C GLN A 192 0.61 10.09 -2.95
N ASN A 193 1.08 10.55 -4.10
CA ASN A 193 2.38 11.18 -4.28
C ASN A 193 2.20 12.70 -4.18
N LEU A 194 2.44 13.26 -3.00
CA LEU A 194 2.48 14.69 -2.75
C LEU A 194 3.83 15.03 -2.11
N ALA A 195 4.75 15.57 -2.93
CA ALA A 195 5.72 16.52 -2.41
C ALA A 195 4.96 17.84 -2.17
N TRP A 196 4.80 18.21 -0.90
CA TRP A 196 4.47 19.58 -0.51
C TRP A 196 5.75 20.25 -0.03
#